data_AF-A0A9Q3CK74-F1
#
_entry.id   AF-A0A9Q3CK74-F1
#
_cell.length_a   1.000
_cell.length_b   1.000
_cell.length_c   1.000
_cell.angle_alpha   90.00
_cell.angle_beta   90.00
_cell.angle_gamma   90.00
#
_symmetry.space_group_name_H-M   'P 1'
#
loop_
_entity.id
_entity.type
_entity.pdbx_description
1 polymer ?
#
loop_
_entity_poly.entity_id
_entity_poly.type
_entity_poly.pdbx_seq_one_letter_code
_entity_poly.pdbx_strand_id
1 'polypeptide(L)'
;MAYIYGMATTMTVFIDSSQNQLIIDSGAHFSIVARELFNKQIPNWENKFLLTEEKNFKSASGKMGSTGTVIKEIIIPHKKGNIRLNPESLVLEDSHIQGFLLGKDYQSIYGIDIYKSKNRHITIGTNKEKKFSLYIYHFSNQDPLE
;
A
#
# COMPACT_ATOMS: atom_id res chain seq x y z
N MET A 1 25.91 3.69 -15.79
CA MET A 1 24.52 3.22 -15.66
C MET A 1 24.17 3.17 -14.19
N ALA A 2 23.25 4.03 -13.73
CA ALA A 2 22.78 4.01 -12.34
C ALA A 2 21.58 3.05 -12.26
N TYR A 3 21.78 1.89 -11.65
CA TYR A 3 20.69 0.99 -11.28
C TYR A 3 19.96 1.64 -10.09
N ILE A 4 18.86 2.35 -10.35
CA ILE A 4 17.97 2.79 -9.28
C ILE A 4 17.16 1.56 -8.88
N TYR A 5 17.69 0.78 -7.93
CA TYR A 5 16.86 -0.17 -7.19
C TYR A 5 15.65 0.61 -6.64
N GLY A 6 14.44 0.17 -6.96
CA GLY A 6 13.23 0.78 -6.45
C GLY A 6 13.22 0.71 -4.93
N MET A 7 13.44 1.83 -4.25
CA MET A 7 13.32 1.92 -2.80
C MET A 7 11.87 2.18 -2.46
N ALA A 8 11.17 1.17 -1.93
CA ALA A 8 9.82 1.35 -1.42
C ALA A 8 9.89 2.11 -0.09
N THR A 9 9.04 3.14 0.02
CA THR A 9 8.84 3.85 1.29
C THR A 9 7.70 3.16 2.01
N THR A 10 8.01 2.56 3.15
CA THR A 10 7.07 1.68 3.86
C THR A 10 6.82 2.15 5.29
N MET A 11 5.70 1.74 5.85
CA MET A 11 5.44 1.88 7.28
C MET A 11 4.64 0.71 7.82
N THR A 12 4.75 0.50 9.13
CA THR A 12 3.94 -0.49 9.83
C THR A 12 2.53 0.05 10.07
N VAL A 13 1.54 -0.76 9.73
CA VAL A 13 0.11 -0.47 9.93
C VAL A 13 -0.59 -1.69 10.54
N PHE A 14 -1.80 -1.50 11.03
CA PHE A 14 -2.68 -2.58 11.45
C PHE A 14 -3.90 -2.66 10.55
N ILE A 15 -4.25 -3.88 10.14
CA ILE A 15 -5.42 -4.20 9.32
C ILE A 15 -6.03 -5.45 9.94
N ASP A 16 -7.32 -5.41 10.30
CA ASP A 16 -8.00 -6.49 11.02
C ASP A 16 -7.18 -7.02 12.22
N SER A 17 -6.65 -6.08 13.03
CA SER A 17 -5.77 -6.33 14.19
C SER A 17 -4.42 -6.98 13.89
N SER A 18 -4.11 -7.29 12.62
CA SER A 18 -2.84 -7.88 12.19
C SER A 18 -1.87 -6.80 11.73
N GLN A 19 -0.61 -6.94 12.13
CA GLN A 19 0.46 -6.03 11.72
C GLN A 19 0.85 -6.30 10.26
N ASN A 20 0.81 -5.27 9.43
CA ASN A 20 1.09 -5.34 8.00
C ASN A 20 2.05 -4.21 7.58
N GLN A 21 2.68 -4.36 6.41
CA GLN A 21 3.41 -3.28 5.77
C GLN A 21 2.50 -2.52 4.80
N LEU A 22 2.52 -1.20 4.90
CA LEU A 22 1.94 -0.29 3.92
C LEU A 22 3.06 0.33 3.11
N ILE A 23 3.00 0.18 1.78
CA ILE A 23 3.85 0.89 0.83
C ILE A 23 3.18 2.22 0.51
N ILE A 24 3.93 3.31 0.54
CA ILE A 24 3.49 4.62 0.09
C ILE A 24 4.19 4.92 -1.22
N ASP A 25 3.43 4.88 -2.32
CA ASP A 25 3.98 5.02 -3.66
C ASP A 25 3.26 6.11 -4.44
N SER A 26 3.88 7.29 -4.48
CA SER A 26 3.42 8.44 -5.26
C SER A 26 3.42 8.19 -6.77
N GLY A 27 4.13 7.15 -7.24
CA GLY A 27 4.17 6.73 -8.64
C GLY A 27 3.00 5.87 -9.07
N ALA A 28 2.29 5.25 -8.12
CA ALA A 28 1.08 4.49 -8.40
C ALA A 28 -0.13 5.43 -8.48
N HIS A 29 -0.92 5.30 -9.55
CA HIS A 29 -2.14 6.09 -9.70
C HIS A 29 -3.22 5.64 -8.73
N PHE A 30 -3.37 4.33 -8.55
CA PHE A 30 -4.37 3.71 -7.70
C PHE A 30 -3.75 3.07 -6.47
N SER A 31 -4.50 3.07 -5.37
CA SER A 31 -4.23 2.24 -4.22
C SER A 31 -4.58 0.80 -4.54
N ILE A 32 -3.68 -0.12 -4.17
CA ILE A 32 -3.80 -1.53 -4.49
C ILE A 32 -3.52 -2.39 -3.27
N VAL A 33 -3.95 -3.64 -3.34
CA VAL A 33 -3.65 -4.64 -2.34
C VAL A 33 -3.45 -5.99 -3.02
N ALA A 34 -2.47 -6.73 -2.50
CA ALA A 34 -2.13 -8.06 -2.94
C ALA A 34 -3.23 -9.07 -2.56
N ARG A 35 -3.66 -9.91 -3.51
CA ARG A 35 -4.63 -10.98 -3.27
C ARG A 35 -4.18 -11.94 -2.17
N GLU A 36 -2.88 -12.23 -2.10
CA GLU A 36 -2.30 -13.17 -1.14
C GLU A 36 -2.50 -12.73 0.31
N LEU A 37 -2.61 -11.42 0.56
CA LEU A 37 -2.87 -10.89 1.90
C LEU A 37 -4.27 -11.27 2.37
N PHE A 38 -5.26 -11.25 1.47
CA PHE A 38 -6.62 -11.71 1.77
C PHE A 38 -6.70 -13.21 1.94
N ASN A 39 -6.03 -13.99 1.09
CA ASN A 39 -5.99 -15.45 1.23
C ASN A 39 -5.51 -15.88 2.63
N LYS A 40 -4.58 -15.13 3.22
CA LYS A 40 -4.04 -15.40 4.56
C LYS A 40 -4.93 -14.89 5.70
N GLN A 41 -5.56 -13.73 5.53
CA GLN A 41 -6.20 -13.02 6.65
C GLN A 41 -7.72 -13.13 6.66
N ILE A 42 -8.36 -13.37 5.51
CA ILE A 42 -9.82 -13.24 5.36
C ILE A 42 -10.36 -14.41 4.53
N PRO A 43 -10.92 -15.45 5.16
CA PRO A 43 -11.60 -16.53 4.45
C PRO A 43 -12.76 -16.01 3.60
N ASN A 44 -12.96 -16.58 2.41
CA ASN A 44 -14.04 -16.24 1.47
C ASN A 44 -14.10 -14.73 1.11
N TRP A 45 -12.93 -14.08 1.07
CA TRP A 45 -12.80 -12.67 0.71
C TRP A 45 -13.38 -12.36 -0.69
N GLU A 46 -13.40 -13.35 -1.59
CA GLU A 46 -13.97 -13.28 -2.94
C GLU A 46 -15.46 -12.87 -2.95
N ASN A 47 -16.23 -13.25 -1.91
CA ASN A 47 -17.64 -12.88 -1.78
C ASN A 47 -17.84 -11.45 -1.26
N LYS A 48 -16.76 -10.75 -0.94
CA LYS A 48 -16.78 -9.41 -0.34
C LYS A 48 -16.30 -8.32 -1.30
N PHE A 49 -16.02 -8.67 -2.57
CA PHE A 49 -15.67 -7.71 -3.60
C PHE A 49 -16.86 -6.88 -4.01
N LEU A 50 -16.57 -5.59 -4.23
CA LEU A 50 -17.33 -4.84 -5.20
C LEU A 50 -16.76 -5.19 -6.56
N LEU A 51 -17.60 -5.82 -7.40
CA LEU A 51 -17.23 -6.11 -8.78
C LEU A 51 -16.93 -4.79 -9.47
N THR A 52 -15.69 -4.66 -9.94
CA THR A 52 -15.34 -3.61 -10.89
C THR A 52 -15.40 -4.20 -12.29
N GLU A 53 -15.73 -3.36 -13.28
CA GLU A 53 -15.47 -3.71 -14.67
C GLU A 53 -14.02 -4.18 -14.82
N GLU A 54 -13.79 -5.28 -15.53
CA GLU A 54 -12.45 -5.79 -15.81
C GLU A 54 -11.61 -4.67 -16.46
N LYS A 55 -10.62 -4.18 -15.73
CA LYS A 55 -9.71 -3.14 -16.21
C LYS A 55 -8.30 -3.70 -16.27
N ASN A 56 -7.68 -3.51 -17.43
CA ASN A 56 -6.27 -3.83 -17.62
C ASN A 56 -5.40 -2.72 -17.03
N PHE A 57 -4.69 -3.01 -15.95
CA PHE A 57 -3.74 -2.06 -15.35
C PHE A 57 -2.34 -2.27 -15.92
N LYS A 58 -1.56 -1.18 -15.99
CA LYS A 58 -0.15 -1.23 -16.39
C LYS A 58 0.74 -0.99 -15.18
N SER A 59 1.70 -1.86 -14.96
CA SER A 59 2.81 -1.66 -14.02
C SER A 59 4.12 -1.49 -14.78
N ALA A 60 5.19 -1.21 -14.03
CA ALA A 60 6.54 -1.23 -14.57
C ALA A 60 6.98 -2.62 -15.07
N SER A 61 6.35 -3.71 -14.60
CA SER A 61 6.69 -5.09 -14.94
C SER A 61 5.77 -5.73 -15.98
N GLY A 62 4.67 -5.08 -16.39
CA GLY A 62 3.78 -5.61 -17.41
C GLY A 62 2.32 -5.21 -17.22
N LYS A 63 1.42 -6.03 -17.79
CA LYS A 63 -0.03 -5.92 -17.53
C LYS A 63 -0.37 -6.63 -16.23
N MET A 64 -1.28 -6.06 -15.45
CA MET A 64 -1.81 -6.68 -14.24
C MET A 64 -3.32 -6.83 -14.37
N GLY A 65 -3.81 -8.03 -14.06
CA GLY A 65 -5.24 -8.28 -13.87
C GLY A 65 -5.71 -7.76 -12.51
N SER A 66 -6.99 -7.40 -12.42
CA SER A 66 -7.64 -7.02 -11.18
C SER A 66 -8.93 -7.82 -10.99
N THR A 67 -9.18 -8.31 -9.78
CA THR A 67 -10.39 -9.08 -9.47
C THR A 67 -11.56 -8.20 -8.99
N GLY A 68 -11.28 -7.00 -8.45
CA GLY A 68 -12.30 -6.12 -7.90
C GLY A 68 -11.72 -5.04 -6.98
N THR A 69 -12.57 -4.30 -6.28
CA THR A 69 -12.16 -3.38 -5.20
C THR A 69 -12.60 -3.85 -3.82
N VAL A 70 -11.83 -3.46 -2.82
CA VAL A 70 -12.11 -3.73 -1.42
C VAL A 70 -11.84 -2.50 -0.57
N ILE A 71 -12.71 -2.24 0.39
CA ILE A 71 -12.51 -1.20 1.40
C ILE A 71 -12.03 -1.86 2.69
N LYS A 72 -10.87 -1.43 3.18
CA LYS A 72 -10.30 -1.91 4.45
C LYS A 72 -9.78 -0.78 5.31
N GLU A 73 -10.09 -0.84 6.61
CA GLU A 73 -9.52 0.09 7.58
C GLU A 73 -8.03 -0.22 7.77
N ILE A 74 -7.22 0.78 7.49
CA ILE A 74 -5.79 0.81 7.76
C ILE A 74 -5.56 1.72 8.97
N ILE A 75 -5.12 1.14 10.07
CA ILE A 75 -4.79 1.86 11.29
C ILE A 75 -3.29 2.15 11.31
N ILE A 76 -2.96 3.43 11.32
CA ILE A 76 -1.59 3.91 11.45
C ILE A 76 -1.34 4.30 12.91
N PRO A 77 -0.52 3.54 13.66
CA PRO A 77 -0.29 3.79 15.08
C PRO A 77 0.55 5.04 15.30
N HIS A 78 0.20 5.84 16.31
CA HIS A 78 1.02 6.99 16.73
C HIS A 78 0.82 7.33 18.21
N LYS A 79 1.88 7.79 18.88
CA LYS A 79 1.89 8.08 20.32
C LYS A 79 0.82 9.11 20.74
N LYS A 80 0.49 10.05 19.85
CA LYS A 80 -0.57 11.08 20.03
C LYS A 80 -1.94 10.66 19.48
N GLY A 81 -2.22 9.36 19.42
CA GLY A 81 -3.45 8.80 18.87
C GLY A 81 -3.31 8.41 17.40
N ASN A 82 -3.90 7.25 17.09
CA ASN A 82 -3.84 6.58 15.79
C ASN A 82 -4.61 7.34 14.71
N ILE A 83 -4.23 7.10 13.46
CA ILE A 83 -4.96 7.55 12.26
C ILE A 83 -5.62 6.33 11.62
N ARG A 84 -6.81 6.51 11.07
CA ARG A 84 -7.56 5.49 10.34
C ARG A 84 -7.76 5.96 8.91
N LEU A 85 -7.38 5.13 7.95
CA LEU A 85 -7.63 5.34 6.53
C LEU A 85 -8.56 4.22 6.05
N ASN A 86 -9.52 4.53 5.18
CA ASN A 86 -10.42 3.57 4.56
C ASN A 86 -10.32 3.66 3.03
N PRO A 87 -9.16 3.32 2.42
CA PRO A 87 -9.04 3.33 0.97
C PRO A 87 -9.89 2.21 0.35
N GLU A 88 -10.54 2.53 -0.78
CA GLU A 88 -11.03 1.56 -1.74
C GLU A 88 -9.85 1.15 -2.62
N SER A 89 -9.32 -0.05 -2.39
CA SER A 89 -8.12 -0.55 -3.05
C SER A 89 -8.48 -1.56 -4.12
N LEU A 90 -7.83 -1.48 -5.28
CA LEU A 90 -7.90 -2.52 -6.31
C LEU A 90 -7.16 -3.77 -5.84
N VAL A 91 -7.76 -4.93 -6.07
CA VAL A 91 -7.12 -6.20 -5.77
C VAL A 91 -6.48 -6.76 -7.01
N LEU A 92 -5.17 -6.97 -6.94
CA LEU A 92 -4.38 -7.50 -8.04
C LEU A 92 -4.15 -9.00 -7.86
N GLU A 93 -4.30 -9.74 -8.96
CA GLU A 93 -4.16 -11.21 -8.96
C GLU A 93 -2.70 -11.66 -8.91
N ASP A 94 -1.83 -10.99 -9.66
CA ASP A 94 -0.41 -11.33 -9.80
C ASP A 94 0.45 -10.13 -9.40
N SER A 95 0.54 -9.86 -8.09
CA SER A 95 1.36 -8.75 -7.59
C SER A 95 2.61 -9.25 -6.90
N HIS A 96 3.77 -8.75 -7.32
CA HIS A 96 5.03 -8.92 -6.57
C HIS A 96 5.03 -8.14 -5.23
N ILE A 97 3.93 -7.46 -4.91
CA ILE A 97 3.77 -6.68 -3.70
C ILE A 97 3.21 -7.60 -2.62
N GLN A 98 3.86 -7.63 -1.46
CA GLN A 98 3.36 -8.36 -0.29
C GLN A 98 2.71 -7.37 0.69
N GLY A 99 1.53 -6.84 0.35
CA GLY A 99 0.88 -5.86 1.23
C GLY A 99 -0.15 -4.94 0.58
N PHE A 100 -0.40 -3.83 1.27
CA PHE A 100 -1.14 -2.69 0.74
C PHE A 100 -0.16 -1.67 0.17
N LEU A 101 -0.53 -1.06 -0.95
CA LEU A 101 0.14 0.10 -1.51
C LEU A 101 -0.88 1.24 -1.61
N LEU A 102 -0.55 2.35 -0.95
CA LEU A 102 -1.34 3.57 -1.00
C LEU A 102 -0.84 4.43 -2.16
N GLY A 103 -1.68 4.54 -3.19
CA GLY A 103 -1.41 5.30 -4.40
C GLY A 103 -1.72 6.78 -4.26
N LYS A 104 -1.54 7.51 -5.36
CA LYS A 104 -1.77 8.96 -5.43
C LYS A 104 -3.23 9.34 -5.19
N ASP A 105 -4.16 8.50 -5.62
CA ASP A 105 -5.60 8.63 -5.34
C ASP A 105 -5.87 8.96 -3.87
N TYR A 106 -5.43 8.11 -2.94
CA TYR A 106 -5.69 8.30 -1.52
C TYR A 106 -4.63 9.13 -0.79
N GLN A 107 -3.39 9.19 -1.29
CA GLN A 107 -2.41 10.16 -0.76
C GLN A 107 -2.95 11.60 -0.87
N SER A 108 -3.57 11.94 -2.00
CA SER A 108 -4.15 13.27 -2.21
C SER A 108 -5.36 13.52 -1.30
N ILE A 109 -6.27 12.55 -1.17
CA ILE A 109 -7.47 12.64 -0.32
C ILE A 109 -7.09 12.84 1.15
N TYR A 110 -6.11 12.09 1.64
CA TYR A 110 -5.70 12.14 3.04
C TYR A 110 -4.66 13.24 3.33
N GLY A 111 -4.22 14.00 2.33
CA GLY A 111 -3.19 15.03 2.49
C GLY A 111 -1.88 14.45 3.02
N ILE A 112 -1.38 13.39 2.37
CA ILE A 112 -0.14 12.73 2.78
C ILE A 112 1.06 13.42 2.12
N ASP A 113 1.91 14.01 2.95
CA ASP A 113 3.17 14.63 2.51
C ASP A 113 4.37 13.77 2.93
N ILE A 114 5.26 13.45 1.99
CA ILE A 114 6.46 12.65 2.23
C ILE A 114 7.69 13.55 2.36
N TYR A 115 8.34 13.53 3.52
CA TYR A 115 9.54 14.30 3.80
C TYR A 115 10.80 13.42 3.72
N LYS A 116 11.66 13.69 2.73
CA LYS A 116 12.91 12.97 2.49
C LYS A 116 14.11 13.65 3.17
N SER A 117 14.01 13.86 4.49
CA SER A 117 15.12 14.38 5.32
C SER A 117 16.01 13.26 5.89
N LYS A 118 16.99 13.58 6.74
CA LYS A 118 17.85 12.59 7.44
C LYS A 118 17.03 11.47 8.12
N ASN A 119 15.83 11.81 8.60
CA ASN A 119 14.80 10.84 9.01
C ASN A 119 13.59 10.98 8.08
N ARG A 120 13.32 9.95 7.27
CA ARG A 120 12.14 9.93 6.39
C ARG A 120 10.88 9.80 7.23
N HIS A 121 9.92 10.68 7.00
CA HIS A 121 8.64 10.67 7.68
C HIS A 121 7.54 11.18 6.77
N ILE A 122 6.30 10.80 7.09
CA ILE A 122 5.12 11.43 6.51
C ILE A 122 4.41 12.31 7.54
N THR A 123 3.63 13.24 7.04
CA THR A 123 2.51 13.83 7.76
C THR A 123 1.22 13.46 7.04
N ILE A 124 0.11 13.43 7.77
CA ILE A 124 -1.21 13.11 7.23
C ILE A 124 -2.15 14.25 7.61
N GLY A 125 -2.84 14.80 6.62
CA GLY A 125 -3.67 16.00 6.75
C GLY A 125 -2.84 17.25 7.07
N THR A 126 -3.49 18.24 7.68
CA THR A 126 -2.86 19.54 7.99
C THR A 126 -1.96 19.53 9.23
N ASN A 127 -1.92 18.42 9.97
CA ASN A 127 -1.21 18.34 11.25
C ASN A 127 0.27 17.96 11.06
N LYS A 128 1.11 18.97 10.82
CA LYS A 128 2.56 18.82 10.63
C LYS A 128 3.32 18.36 11.88
N GLU A 129 2.69 18.35 13.05
CA GLU A 129 3.29 17.86 14.30
C GLU A 129 3.21 16.34 14.45
N LYS A 130 2.24 15.68 13.80
CA LYS A 130 2.13 14.22 13.78
C LYS A 130 2.98 13.66 12.65
N LYS A 131 4.21 13.27 13.00
CA LYS A 131 5.17 12.68 12.09
C LYS A 131 5.19 11.16 12.26
N PHE A 132 5.05 10.44 11.16
CA PHE A 132 5.10 8.98 11.15
C PHE A 132 6.39 8.54 10.47
N SER A 133 7.19 7.75 11.17
CA SER A 133 8.45 7.25 10.64
C SER A 133 8.22 6.32 9.46
N LEU A 134 9.08 6.46 8.45
CA LEU A 134 9.11 5.59 7.29
C LEU A 134 10.36 4.72 7.31
N TYR A 135 10.21 3.50 6.84
CA TYR A 135 11.29 2.56 6.60
C TYR A 135 11.54 2.43 5.10
N ILE A 136 12.80 2.30 4.72
CA ILE A 136 13.15 1.99 3.33
C ILE A 136 13.16 0.47 3.21
N TYR A 137 12.23 -0.06 2.43
CA TYR A 137 12.25 -1.47 2.06
C TYR A 137 12.98 -1.62 0.73
N HIS A 138 14.01 -2.47 0.74
CA HIS A 138 14.67 -2.89 -0.49
C HIS A 138 13.90 -4.09 -1.00
N PHE A 139 13.36 -4.02 -2.21
CA PHE A 139 12.96 -5.23 -2.92
C PHE A 139 14.24 -6.02 -3.18
N SER A 140 14.59 -6.94 -2.28
CA SER A 140 15.52 -8.00 -2.62
C SER A 140 14.83 -8.85 -3.67
N ASN A 141 15.49 -9.11 -4.80
CA ASN A 141 15.10 -10.22 -5.66
C ASN A 141 15.05 -11.46 -4.76
N GLN A 142 13.86 -11.91 -4.38
CA GLN A 142 13.70 -13.35 -4.19
C GLN A 142 13.72 -13.90 -5.61
N ASP A 143 14.78 -14.63 -5.91
CA ASP A 143 14.97 -15.32 -7.17
C ASP A 143 13.68 -16.05 -7.59
N PRO A 144 13.32 -16.05 -8.88
CA PRO A 144 12.40 -17.05 -9.38
C PRO A 144 13.14 -18.39 -9.33
N LEU A 145 12.55 -19.38 -8.64
CA LEU A 145 12.86 -20.82 -8.57
C LEU A 145 13.17 -21.29 -7.13
N GLU A 146 12.11 -21.67 -6.42
CA GLU A 146 12.02 -23.05 -5.91
C GLU A 146 10.88 -23.76 -6.65
#